data_AF-A0A3M2BSL7-F1
#
_entry.id   AF-A0A3M2BSL7-F1
#
_cell.length_a   1.000
_cell.length_b   1.000
_cell.length_c   1.000
_cell.angle_alpha   90.00
_cell.angle_beta   90.00
_cell.angle_gamma   90.00
#
_symmetry.space_group_name_H-M   'P 1'
#
loop_
_entity.id
_entity.type
_entity.pdbx_description
1 polymer ?
#
loop_
_entity_poly.entity_id
_entity_poly.type
_entity_poly.pdbx_seq_one_letter_code
_entity_poly.pdbx_strand_id
1 'polypeptide(L)'
;MVTLSALWLPIVLSAVGVFITSALVWMVLPHHKSDFKALPNEDGVRAALGSLAPGVYNVPHVADPKMMEDPELQRRFNEGPVGFFTVLPNGVPSMGKSLGQTFVFYLVVGVMIAYVTGRSLPAGA
;
A
#
# COMPACT_ATOMS: atom_id res chain seq x y z
N MET A 1 -1.70 16.87 -33.19
CA MET A 1 -2.13 15.85 -32.21
C MET A 1 -1.48 14.54 -32.60
N VAL A 2 -0.87 13.84 -31.64
CA VAL A 2 -0.24 12.52 -31.86
C VAL A 2 -1.24 11.44 -31.44
N THR A 3 -1.37 10.36 -32.20
CA THR A 3 -2.26 9.25 -31.84
C THR A 3 -1.65 8.44 -30.70
N LEU A 4 -2.49 7.89 -29.83
CA LEU A 4 -2.02 7.04 -28.73
C LEU A 4 -1.24 5.82 -29.25
N SER A 5 -1.67 5.27 -30.39
CA SER A 5 -0.97 4.17 -31.06
C SER A 5 0.45 4.52 -31.47
N ALA A 6 0.76 5.78 -31.80
CA ALA A 6 2.12 6.20 -32.13
C ALA A 6 3.02 6.33 -30.87
N LEU A 7 2.43 6.38 -29.68
CA LEU A 7 3.13 6.53 -28.40
C LEU A 7 3.30 5.20 -27.63
N TRP A 8 3.02 4.05 -28.25
CA TRP A 8 3.13 2.75 -27.58
C TRP A 8 4.54 2.49 -27.01
N LEU A 9 5.58 2.83 -27.76
CA LEU A 9 6.97 2.62 -27.35
C LEU A 9 7.34 3.48 -26.13
N PRO A 10 7.14 4.82 -26.15
CA PRO A 10 7.44 5.63 -24.96
C PRO A 10 6.58 5.25 -23.74
N ILE A 11 5.34 4.79 -23.93
CA ILE A 11 4.51 4.27 -22.82
C ILE A 11 5.18 3.05 -22.16
N VAL A 12 5.53 2.04 -22.96
CA VAL A 12 6.12 0.79 -22.44
C VAL A 12 7.49 1.05 -21.83
N LEU A 13 8.36 1.82 -22.49
CA LEU A 13 9.68 2.15 -21.98
C LEU A 13 9.60 2.94 -20.67
N SER A 14 8.67 3.88 -20.55
CA SER A 14 8.46 4.63 -19.31
C SER A 14 7.97 3.72 -18.18
N ALA A 15 7.02 2.82 -18.46
CA ALA A 15 6.52 1.87 -17.47
C ALA A 15 7.64 0.94 -16.96
N VAL A 16 8.49 0.41 -17.85
CA VAL A 16 9.66 -0.39 -17.47
C VAL A 16 10.66 0.42 -16.66
N GLY A 17 10.97 1.64 -17.09
CA GLY A 17 11.89 2.54 -16.39
C GLY A 17 11.41 2.84 -14.97
N VAL A 18 10.16 3.30 -14.82
CA VAL A 18 9.56 3.59 -13.52
C VAL A 18 9.46 2.35 -12.65
N PHE A 19 9.14 1.18 -13.23
CA PHE A 19 9.09 -0.08 -12.49
C PHE A 19 10.44 -0.45 -11.89
N ILE A 20 11.52 -0.39 -12.69
CA ILE A 20 12.88 -0.67 -12.21
C ILE A 20 13.31 0.37 -11.17
N THR A 21 13.11 1.66 -11.45
CA THR A 21 13.46 2.73 -10.50
C THR A 21 12.71 2.57 -9.19
N SER A 22 11.41 2.28 -9.21
CA SER A 22 10.60 2.04 -8.02
C SER A 22 11.11 0.84 -7.23
N ALA A 23 11.44 -0.27 -7.90
CA ALA A 23 11.97 -1.46 -7.23
C ALA A 23 13.32 -1.17 -6.56
N LEU A 24 14.22 -0.45 -7.24
CA LEU A 24 15.50 -0.04 -6.67
C LEU A 24 15.31 0.88 -5.47
N VAL A 25 14.45 1.89 -5.58
CA VAL A 25 14.14 2.81 -4.46
C VAL A 25 13.63 2.03 -3.25
N TRP A 26 12.73 1.08 -3.44
CA TRP A 26 12.14 0.31 -2.35
C TRP A 26 13.13 -0.66 -1.69
N MET A 27 14.01 -1.28 -2.48
CA MET A 27 14.98 -2.25 -1.96
C MET A 27 16.26 -1.62 -1.40
N VAL A 28 16.71 -0.50 -1.98
CA VAL A 28 18.01 0.12 -1.65
C VAL A 28 17.88 1.17 -0.55
N LEU A 29 16.79 1.97 -0.56
CA LEU A 29 16.65 3.05 0.40
C LEU A 29 16.06 2.53 1.72
N PRO A 30 16.68 2.77 2.88
CA PRO A 30 16.22 2.25 4.18
C PRO A 30 15.03 3.01 4.77
N HIS A 31 14.30 3.79 3.98
CA HIS A 31 13.25 4.72 4.43
C HIS A 31 12.10 4.06 5.21
N HIS A 32 11.87 2.75 5.05
CA HIS A 32 10.87 1.99 5.81
C HIS A 32 11.42 1.19 6.99
N LYS A 33 12.73 1.17 7.25
CA LYS A 33 13.31 0.34 8.32
C LYS A 33 12.82 0.73 9.72
N SER A 34 12.53 2.01 9.93
CA SER A 34 12.02 2.54 11.21
C SER A 34 10.51 2.36 11.39
N ASP A 35 9.79 2.06 10.32
CA ASP A 35 8.33 2.02 10.31
C ASP A 35 7.79 0.76 10.99
N PHE A 36 8.61 -0.31 11.01
CA PHE A 36 8.27 -1.60 11.59
C PHE A 36 9.17 -1.90 12.79
N LYS A 37 8.56 -2.19 13.93
CA LYS A 37 9.26 -2.62 15.14
C LYS A 37 8.86 -4.05 15.48
N ALA A 38 9.85 -4.83 15.92
CA ALA A 38 9.59 -6.15 16.50
C ALA A 38 8.75 -5.99 17.78
N LEU A 39 7.79 -6.89 17.97
CA LEU A 39 7.03 -6.96 19.21
C LEU A 39 7.89 -7.63 20.29
N PRO A 40 7.97 -7.07 21.52
CA PRO A 40 8.78 -7.67 22.59
C PRO A 40 8.41 -9.13 22.94
N ASN A 41 7.16 -9.53 22.71
CA ASN A 41 6.66 -10.90 22.90
C ASN A 41 5.94 -11.38 21.62
N GLU A 42 6.68 -11.46 20.52
CA GLU A 42 6.13 -11.79 19.19
C GLU A 42 5.35 -13.11 19.19
N ASP A 43 5.89 -14.19 19.76
CA ASP A 43 5.22 -15.48 19.78
C ASP A 43 3.90 -15.47 20.57
N GLY A 44 3.89 -14.80 21.72
CA GLY A 44 2.67 -14.64 22.53
C GLY A 44 1.59 -13.84 21.79
N VAL A 45 1.98 -12.73 21.15
CA VAL A 45 1.04 -11.90 20.37
C VAL A 45 0.55 -12.67 19.14
N ARG A 46 1.44 -13.34 18.41
CA ARG A 46 1.08 -14.16 17.24
C ARG A 46 0.10 -15.28 17.60
N ALA A 47 0.31 -15.96 18.72
CA ALA A 47 -0.60 -16.98 19.21
C ALA A 47 -1.98 -16.40 19.57
N ALA A 48 -2.02 -15.26 20.26
CA ALA A 48 -3.27 -14.60 20.64
C ALA A 48 -4.09 -14.10 19.44
N LEU A 49 -3.43 -13.69 18.35
CA LEU A 49 -4.07 -13.22 17.13
C LEU A 49 -4.43 -14.35 16.15
N GLY A 50 -3.97 -15.58 16.37
CA GLY A 50 -4.04 -16.68 15.40
C GLY A 50 -5.46 -17.15 15.02
N SER A 51 -6.48 -16.78 15.80
CA SER A 51 -7.89 -17.07 15.52
C SER A 51 -8.60 -15.97 14.72
N LEU A 52 -7.96 -14.82 14.49
CA LEU A 52 -8.55 -13.72 13.74
C LEU A 52 -8.58 -14.03 12.24
N ALA A 53 -9.69 -13.66 11.60
CA ALA A 53 -9.78 -13.66 10.14
C ALA A 53 -8.97 -12.49 9.56
N PRO A 54 -8.57 -12.56 8.27
CA PRO A 54 -7.97 -11.42 7.59
C PRO A 54 -8.88 -10.19 7.65
N GLY A 55 -8.32 -9.03 8.00
CA GLY A 55 -9.10 -7.82 8.22
C GLY A 55 -8.30 -6.68 8.87
N VAL A 56 -8.96 -5.54 9.03
CA VAL A 56 -8.42 -4.36 9.73
C VAL A 56 -9.11 -4.25 11.08
N TYR A 57 -8.31 -4.19 12.13
CA TYR A 57 -8.78 -4.17 13.52
C TYR A 57 -8.24 -2.94 14.23
N ASN A 58 -9.02 -2.42 15.18
CA ASN A 58 -8.60 -1.39 16.10
C ASN A 58 -8.85 -1.82 17.55
N VAL A 59 -7.96 -1.41 18.44
CA VAL A 59 -8.01 -1.71 19.86
C VAL A 59 -7.80 -0.41 20.65
N PRO A 60 -8.68 -0.07 21.61
CA PRO A 60 -10.03 -0.62 21.79
C PRO A 60 -10.92 -0.39 20.56
N HIS A 61 -11.86 -1.31 20.29
CA HIS A 61 -12.79 -1.18 19.17
C HIS A 61 -13.95 -0.23 19.51
N VAL A 62 -14.32 0.61 18.55
CA VAL A 62 -15.41 1.59 18.66
C VAL A 62 -16.34 1.39 17.47
N ALA A 63 -17.50 0.77 17.70
CA ALA A 63 -18.51 0.52 16.68
C ALA A 63 -19.45 1.72 16.45
N ASP A 64 -19.67 2.54 17.47
CA ASP A 64 -20.50 3.74 17.44
C ASP A 64 -19.77 4.90 18.15
N PRO A 65 -19.66 6.09 17.53
CA PRO A 65 -19.11 7.28 18.17
C PRO A 65 -19.68 7.59 19.57
N LYS A 66 -20.95 7.26 19.84
CA LYS A 66 -21.59 7.47 21.15
C LYS A 66 -20.93 6.67 22.27
N MET A 67 -20.27 5.56 21.97
CA MET A 67 -19.56 4.77 22.99
C MET A 67 -18.39 5.52 23.61
N MET A 68 -17.90 6.60 22.98
CA MET A 68 -16.86 7.45 23.57
C MET A 68 -17.30 8.16 24.86
N GLU A 69 -18.61 8.22 25.14
CA GLU A 69 -19.14 8.74 26.41
C GLU A 69 -19.05 7.72 27.55
N ASP A 70 -18.80 6.43 27.25
CA ASP A 70 -18.66 5.37 28.25
C ASP A 70 -17.34 5.53 29.04
N PRO A 71 -17.39 5.78 30.37
CA PRO A 71 -16.20 5.92 31.20
C PRO A 71 -15.29 4.68 31.16
N GLU A 72 -15.84 3.47 30.99
CA GLU A 72 -15.04 2.25 30.89
C GLU A 72 -14.27 2.17 29.58
N LEU A 73 -14.90 2.60 28.47
CA LEU A 73 -14.20 2.67 27.19
C LEU A 73 -13.09 3.72 27.25
N GLN A 74 -13.37 4.90 27.81
CA GLN A 74 -12.35 5.94 28.03
C GLN A 74 -11.19 5.42 28.89
N ARG A 75 -11.48 4.66 29.95
CA ARG A 75 -10.45 4.01 30.79
C ARG A 75 -9.54 3.10 29.96
N ARG A 76 -10.10 2.25 29.10
CA ARG A 76 -9.32 1.35 28.21
C ARG A 76 -8.43 2.12 27.23
N PHE A 77 -8.92 3.25 26.70
CA PHE A 77 -8.10 4.12 25.86
C PHE A 77 -6.94 4.75 26.63
N ASN A 78 -7.19 5.20 27.87
CA ASN A 78 -6.16 5.80 28.72
C ASN A 78 -5.11 4.78 29.19
N GLU A 79 -5.51 3.54 29.46
CA GLU A 79 -4.61 2.44 29.84
C GLU A 79 -3.84 1.87 28.64
N GLY A 80 -4.47 1.90 27.46
CA GLY A 80 -3.92 1.37 26.22
C GLY A 80 -3.84 -0.16 26.19
N PRO A 81 -3.22 -0.74 25.13
CA PRO A 81 -2.70 -0.03 23.96
C PRO A 81 -3.83 0.53 23.08
N VAL A 82 -3.57 1.68 22.44
CA VAL A 82 -4.43 2.23 21.40
C VAL A 82 -3.75 2.04 20.05
N GLY A 83 -4.41 1.35 19.12
CA GLY A 83 -3.80 1.09 17.83
C GLY A 83 -4.72 0.46 16.80
N PHE A 84 -4.18 0.37 15.60
CA PHE A 84 -4.77 -0.29 14.45
C PHE A 84 -3.79 -1.35 13.96
N PHE A 85 -4.29 -2.50 13.55
CA PHE A 85 -3.46 -3.53 12.93
C PHE A 85 -4.25 -4.26 11.84
N THR A 86 -3.52 -4.82 10.88
CA THR A 86 -4.08 -5.58 9.78
C THR A 86 -3.64 -7.03 9.90
N VAL A 87 -4.60 -7.95 9.88
CA VAL A 87 -4.36 -9.39 9.77
C VAL A 87 -4.39 -9.74 8.29
N LEU A 88 -3.29 -10.28 7.78
CA LEU A 88 -3.18 -10.75 6.40
C LEU A 88 -3.49 -12.25 6.32
N PRO A 89 -3.85 -12.78 5.12
CA PRO A 89 -3.99 -14.22 4.93
C PRO A 89 -2.73 -15.00 5.32
N ASN A 90 -2.91 -16.21 5.84
CA ASN A 90 -1.81 -17.10 6.22
C ASN A 90 -0.92 -17.45 5.02
N GLY A 91 0.39 -17.47 5.26
CA GLY A 91 1.41 -17.89 4.30
C GLY A 91 2.60 -16.93 4.22
N VAL A 92 3.67 -17.38 3.58
CA VAL A 92 4.81 -16.50 3.27
C VAL A 92 4.35 -15.48 2.21
N PRO A 93 4.51 -14.17 2.43
CA PRO A 93 4.10 -13.16 1.46
C PRO A 93 4.75 -13.41 0.09
N SER A 94 3.92 -13.49 -0.95
CA SER A 94 4.38 -13.53 -2.34
C SER A 94 4.20 -12.15 -2.98
N MET A 95 5.25 -11.67 -3.67
CA MET A 95 5.23 -10.34 -4.28
C MET A 95 4.78 -10.36 -5.75
N GLY A 96 4.75 -11.53 -6.40
CA GLY A 96 4.56 -11.62 -7.86
C GLY A 96 3.27 -10.97 -8.37
N LYS A 97 2.14 -11.20 -7.69
CA LYS A 97 0.86 -10.58 -8.05
C LYS A 97 0.92 -9.05 -7.92
N SER A 98 1.42 -8.56 -6.79
CA SER A 98 1.52 -7.12 -6.53
C SER A 98 2.46 -6.44 -7.53
N LEU A 99 3.59 -7.05 -7.85
CA LEU A 99 4.52 -6.54 -8.86
C LEU A 99 3.88 -6.46 -10.25
N GLY A 100 3.14 -7.49 -10.66
CA GLY A 100 2.38 -7.48 -11.92
C GLY A 100 1.32 -6.38 -11.94
N GLN A 101 0.57 -6.21 -10.85
CA GLN A 101 -0.43 -5.14 -10.72
C GLN A 101 0.21 -3.75 -10.77
N THR A 102 1.35 -3.55 -10.11
CA THR A 102 2.10 -2.29 -10.14
C THR A 102 2.59 -1.97 -11.56
N PHE A 103 3.10 -2.97 -12.30
CA PHE A 103 3.51 -2.76 -13.68
C PHE A 103 2.33 -2.36 -14.58
N VAL A 104 1.19 -3.05 -14.45
CA VAL A 104 -0.05 -2.68 -15.16
C VAL A 104 -0.51 -1.27 -14.78
N PHE A 105 -0.44 -0.90 -13.51
CA PHE A 105 -0.75 0.44 -13.04
C PHE A 105 0.14 1.49 -13.73
N TYR A 106 1.45 1.27 -13.85
CA TYR A 106 2.34 2.19 -14.57
C TYR A 106 2.02 2.27 -16.07
N LEU A 107 1.58 1.19 -16.70
CA LEU A 107 1.09 1.24 -18.08
C LEU A 107 -0.16 2.11 -18.21
N VAL A 108 -1.13 1.96 -17.29
CA VAL A 108 -2.35 2.79 -17.27
C VAL A 108 -1.99 4.25 -17.09
N VAL A 109 -1.12 4.58 -16.14
CA VAL A 109 -0.63 5.95 -15.93
C VAL A 109 0.07 6.48 -17.20
N GLY A 110 0.94 5.68 -17.82
CA GLY A 110 1.60 6.03 -19.07
C GLY A 110 0.63 6.33 -20.21
N VAL A 111 -0.44 5.53 -20.36
CA VAL A 111 -1.51 5.78 -21.32
C VAL A 111 -2.24 7.10 -21.03
N MET A 112 -2.56 7.38 -19.77
CA MET A 112 -3.23 8.62 -19.38
C MET A 112 -2.35 9.84 -19.66
N ILE A 113 -1.05 9.76 -19.36
CA ILE A 113 -0.07 10.80 -19.68
C ILE A 113 -0.01 11.00 -21.20
N ALA A 114 0.18 9.93 -21.97
CA ALA A 114 0.26 9.97 -23.42
C ALA A 114 -1.01 10.52 -24.08
N TYR A 115 -2.19 10.22 -23.52
CA TYR A 115 -3.45 10.79 -23.97
C TYR A 115 -3.48 12.32 -23.78
N VAL A 116 -3.16 12.81 -22.59
CA VAL A 116 -3.16 14.25 -22.30
C VAL A 116 -2.11 14.97 -23.14
N THR A 117 -0.88 14.47 -23.19
CA THR A 117 0.22 15.11 -23.93
C THR A 117 0.02 15.03 -25.44
N GLY A 118 -0.45 13.91 -25.99
CA GLY A 118 -0.74 13.76 -27.42
C GLY A 118 -1.85 14.69 -27.94
N ARG A 119 -2.72 15.17 -27.05
CA ARG A 119 -3.77 16.16 -27.34
C ARG A 119 -3.35 17.60 -27.08
N SER A 120 -2.40 17.82 -26.17
CA SER A 120 -2.05 19.16 -25.67
C SER A 120 -0.73 19.69 -26.23
N LEU A 121 0.14 18.84 -26.77
CA LEU A 121 1.47 19.20 -27.28
C LEU A 121 1.60 18.94 -28.80
N PRO A 122 2.45 19.72 -29.50
CA PRO A 122 2.81 19.41 -30.88
C PRO A 122 3.67 18.14 -30.94
N ALA A 123 3.73 17.52 -32.11
CA ALA A 123 4.58 16.34 -32.31
C ALA A 123 6.06 16.71 -32.09
N GLY A 124 6.78 15.90 -31.31
CA GLY A 124 8.21 16.10 -31.01
C GLY A 124 8.53 17.06 -29.86
N ALA A 125 7.52 17.59 -29.18
CA ALA A 125 7.68 18.34 -27.92
C ALA A 125 7.82 17.43 -26.69
#